data_AF-A0A8S3SCI2-F1
#
_entry.id   AF-A0A8S3SCI2-F1
#
_cell.length_a   1.000
_cell.length_b   1.000
_cell.length_c   1.000
_cell.angle_alpha   90.00
_cell.angle_beta   90.00
_cell.angle_gamma   90.00
#
_symmetry.space_group_name_H-M   'P 1'
#
loop_
_entity.id
_entity.type
_entity.pdbx_description
1 polymer ?
#
loop_
_entity_poly.entity_id
_entity_poly.type
_entity_poly.pdbx_seq_one_letter_code
_entity_poly.pdbx_strand_id
1 'polypeptide(L)'
;MVAILPFCPFSIFSQSQTCDLVGNLFHDLTSLDRYLLNQITVNVKLWRSKPEFCLMTNEANPNFQIYIEDICLRVFKLKLNPSVITAHSHKLLTTNAKYPYTRTEVRLISIPAGSLSFNYNNLFNGLRATRCVIGFTESSSSSGSYALNPFNFQHFNLSQIALKLNQVPVGGNVMQLNFAPTSRTILPSFTSMFEVTNKWMRDSGIDISRNDVSGGTALYCWDIEANFSDEGQYLNLVKQGTCSLEVMFSKPLPKVTTCVVYAEFPAYFEVNLERNIILQ
;
A
#
# COMPACT_ATOMS: atom_id res chain seq x y z
N MET A 1 -24.50 10.19 -6.42
CA MET A 1 -23.60 9.85 -5.31
C MET A 1 -22.72 8.70 -5.77
N VAL A 2 -21.43 8.71 -5.45
CA VAL A 2 -20.46 7.77 -6.04
C VAL A 2 -19.52 7.32 -4.95
N ALA A 3 -19.40 6.02 -4.64
CA ALA A 3 -18.40 5.58 -3.68
C ALA A 3 -17.03 5.34 -4.33
N ILE A 4 -15.99 5.83 -3.66
CA ILE A 4 -14.59 5.64 -4.00
C ILE A 4 -14.15 4.32 -3.36
N LEU A 5 -14.46 3.23 -4.05
CA LEU A 5 -13.81 1.96 -3.83
C LEU A 5 -12.88 1.70 -5.01
N PRO A 6 -11.65 1.21 -4.79
CA PRO A 6 -10.64 1.07 -5.84
C PRO A 6 -11.05 0.16 -7.02
N PHE A 7 -12.19 -0.53 -6.93
CA PHE A 7 -12.66 -1.51 -7.92
C PHE A 7 -14.16 -1.39 -8.26
N CYS A 8 -14.86 -0.33 -7.88
CA CYS A 8 -16.31 -0.22 -8.08
C CYS A 8 -16.64 0.89 -9.10
N PRO A 9 -17.32 0.59 -10.23
CA PRO A 9 -17.66 1.61 -11.21
C PRO A 9 -18.62 2.65 -10.63
N PHE A 10 -18.43 3.90 -11.05
CA PHE A 10 -19.04 5.09 -10.46
C PHE A 10 -20.59 5.12 -10.46
N SER A 11 -21.24 4.25 -11.23
CA SER A 11 -22.70 4.21 -11.41
C SER A 11 -23.46 3.51 -10.28
N ILE A 12 -22.79 2.69 -9.46
CA ILE A 12 -23.46 1.75 -8.53
C ILE A 12 -24.18 2.45 -7.38
N PHE A 13 -23.72 3.64 -6.96
CA PHE A 13 -24.32 4.42 -5.87
C PHE A 13 -25.23 5.55 -6.36
N SER A 14 -25.53 5.60 -7.66
CA SER A 14 -26.41 6.62 -8.20
C SER A 14 -27.83 6.44 -7.65
N GLN A 15 -28.51 7.56 -7.36
CA GLN A 15 -29.89 7.58 -6.84
C GLN A 15 -30.12 6.87 -5.49
N SER A 16 -29.09 6.74 -4.65
CA SER A 16 -29.20 6.12 -3.31
C SER A 16 -29.64 4.65 -3.35
N GLN A 17 -29.25 3.92 -4.38
CA GLN A 17 -29.46 2.47 -4.45
C GLN A 17 -28.57 1.76 -3.43
N THR A 18 -29.09 0.68 -2.86
CA THR A 18 -28.32 -0.26 -2.04
C THR A 18 -27.46 -1.13 -2.96
N CYS A 19 -26.26 -1.46 -2.51
CA CYS A 19 -25.37 -2.33 -3.27
C CYS A 19 -24.68 -3.33 -2.35
N ASP A 20 -24.51 -4.54 -2.86
CA ASP A 20 -23.77 -5.59 -2.19
C ASP A 20 -22.31 -5.56 -2.66
N LEU A 21 -21.39 -5.63 -1.69
CA LEU A 21 -19.96 -5.62 -1.94
C LEU A 21 -19.31 -6.82 -1.28
N VAL A 22 -18.46 -7.52 -2.03
CA VAL A 22 -17.62 -8.60 -1.53
C VAL A 22 -16.18 -8.29 -1.90
N GLY A 23 -15.30 -8.36 -0.90
CA GLY A 23 -13.87 -8.12 -1.10
C GLY A 23 -13.05 -8.77 0.01
N ASN A 24 -11.77 -8.96 -0.27
CA ASN A 24 -10.83 -9.41 0.73
C ASN A 24 -10.59 -8.30 1.75
N LEU A 25 -10.40 -8.68 3.02
CA LEU A 25 -9.87 -7.76 4.01
C LEU A 25 -8.38 -7.58 3.72
N PHE A 26 -7.95 -6.41 3.28
CA PHE A 26 -6.55 -6.11 3.02
C PHE A 26 -5.85 -5.75 4.35
N HIS A 27 -5.31 -6.75 5.02
CA HIS A 27 -4.56 -6.59 6.27
C HIS A 27 -3.36 -7.54 6.26
N ASP A 28 -2.28 -7.18 6.94
CA ASP A 28 -1.03 -7.95 7.00
C ASP A 28 -1.22 -9.41 7.46
N LEU A 29 -2.28 -9.69 8.23
CA LEU A 29 -2.62 -11.04 8.71
C LEU A 29 -3.38 -11.88 7.67
N THR A 30 -4.07 -11.26 6.71
CA THR A 30 -4.83 -11.99 5.69
C THR A 30 -3.98 -12.36 4.49
N SER A 31 -2.78 -11.78 4.37
CA SER A 31 -1.75 -12.13 3.40
C SER A 31 -0.77 -13.22 3.90
N LEU A 32 -1.08 -13.89 5.01
CA LEU A 32 -0.29 -15.01 5.51
C LEU A 32 -0.41 -16.22 4.59
N ASP A 33 0.73 -16.79 4.17
CA ASP A 33 0.79 -18.05 3.42
C ASP A 33 0.52 -19.30 4.30
N ARG A 34 0.31 -19.10 5.60
CA ARG A 34 0.15 -20.18 6.58
C ARG A 34 -1.16 -20.06 7.35
N TYR A 35 -1.83 -21.19 7.52
CA TYR A 35 -3.01 -21.29 8.38
C TYR A 35 -2.64 -21.10 9.85
N LEU A 36 -3.46 -20.34 10.57
CA LEU A 36 -3.32 -20.16 12.01
C LEU A 36 -3.57 -21.46 12.76
N LEU A 37 -2.83 -21.68 13.85
CA LEU A 37 -3.06 -22.79 14.77
C LEU A 37 -4.45 -22.75 15.38
N ASN A 38 -4.92 -23.92 15.81
CA ASN A 38 -6.18 -24.04 16.53
C ASN A 38 -6.17 -23.23 17.83
N GLN A 39 -7.37 -22.80 18.25
CA GLN A 39 -7.60 -22.08 19.52
C GLN A 39 -6.94 -20.70 19.60
N ILE A 40 -6.58 -20.09 18.47
CA ILE A 40 -6.21 -18.67 18.41
C ILE A 40 -7.49 -17.83 18.23
N THR A 41 -7.67 -16.82 19.08
CA THR A 41 -8.77 -15.86 18.96
C THR A 41 -8.34 -14.70 18.08
N VAL A 42 -9.08 -14.45 16.99
CA VAL A 42 -8.83 -13.31 16.08
C VAL A 42 -9.95 -12.31 16.24
N ASN A 43 -9.61 -11.10 16.70
CA ASN A 43 -10.56 -9.99 16.84
C ASN A 43 -10.33 -8.98 15.71
N VAL A 44 -11.33 -8.82 14.84
CA VAL A 44 -11.29 -7.84 13.76
C VAL A 44 -12.13 -6.63 14.15
N LYS A 45 -11.52 -5.44 14.14
CA LYS A 45 -12.21 -4.16 14.35
C LYS A 45 -12.06 -3.32 13.09
N LEU A 46 -13.19 -2.91 12.51
CA LEU A 46 -13.22 -2.07 11.32
C LEU A 46 -13.70 -0.68 11.72
N TRP A 47 -12.93 0.34 11.35
CA TRP A 47 -13.28 1.74 11.54
C TRP A 47 -13.72 2.33 10.21
N ARG A 48 -14.87 3.00 10.20
CA ARG A 48 -15.39 3.61 8.99
C ARG A 48 -14.73 4.95 8.73
N SER A 49 -14.26 5.16 7.50
CA SER A 49 -13.76 6.46 7.03
C SER A 49 -14.90 7.49 6.91
N LYS A 50 -14.53 8.77 6.84
CA LYS A 50 -15.50 9.86 6.66
C LYS A 50 -16.22 9.74 5.31
N PRO A 51 -17.51 10.12 5.21
CA PRO A 51 -18.24 10.10 3.94
C PRO A 51 -17.57 10.94 2.84
N GLU A 52 -16.96 12.07 3.20
CA GLU A 52 -16.19 12.94 2.30
C GLU A 52 -14.98 12.25 1.65
N PHE A 53 -14.42 11.23 2.29
CA PHE A 53 -13.33 10.43 1.74
C PHE A 53 -13.85 9.29 0.86
N CYS A 54 -15.01 8.74 1.23
CA CYS A 54 -15.59 7.59 0.55
C CYS A 54 -16.49 7.98 -0.62
N LEU A 55 -16.96 9.22 -0.74
CA LEU A 55 -17.93 9.62 -1.76
C LEU A 55 -17.42 10.75 -2.65
N MET A 56 -17.75 10.70 -3.94
CA MET A 56 -17.59 11.83 -4.86
C MET A 56 -18.92 12.37 -5.36
N THR A 57 -18.99 13.69 -5.51
CA THR A 57 -20.10 14.39 -6.14
C THR A 57 -19.68 15.78 -6.61
N ASN A 58 -20.38 16.28 -7.63
CA ASN A 58 -20.22 17.63 -8.16
C ASN A 58 -21.25 18.62 -7.56
N GLU A 59 -22.10 18.18 -6.64
CA GLU A 59 -23.10 19.03 -5.99
C GLU A 59 -22.45 20.00 -4.99
N ALA A 60 -23.01 21.22 -4.88
CA ALA A 60 -22.59 22.20 -3.89
C ALA A 60 -23.19 21.84 -2.52
N ASN A 61 -22.33 21.54 -1.53
CA ASN A 61 -22.68 21.16 -0.15
C ASN A 61 -23.54 19.87 0.00
N PRO A 62 -23.03 18.72 -0.44
CA PRO A 62 -23.72 17.45 -0.28
C PRO A 62 -23.68 16.96 1.17
N ASN A 63 -24.85 16.69 1.76
CA ASN A 63 -24.95 16.06 3.08
C ASN A 63 -25.25 14.57 2.93
N PHE A 64 -24.29 13.84 2.38
CA PHE A 64 -24.46 12.42 2.12
C PHE A 64 -24.01 11.56 3.29
N GLN A 65 -24.80 10.55 3.60
CA GLN A 65 -24.52 9.58 4.66
C GLN A 65 -24.43 8.19 4.05
N ILE A 66 -23.42 7.46 4.48
CA ILE A 66 -23.28 6.04 4.16
C ILE A 66 -23.93 5.28 5.32
N TYR A 67 -24.91 4.44 5.01
CA TYR A 67 -25.48 3.48 5.95
C TYR A 67 -25.00 2.09 5.57
N ILE A 68 -24.60 1.29 6.57
CA ILE A 68 -24.22 -0.10 6.34
C ILE A 68 -25.36 -0.95 6.91
N GLU A 69 -26.08 -1.62 6.02
CA GLU A 69 -27.26 -2.42 6.39
C GLU A 69 -26.86 -3.74 7.04
N ASP A 70 -25.94 -4.47 6.41
CA ASP A 70 -25.44 -5.75 6.91
C ASP A 70 -23.92 -5.89 6.64
N ILE A 71 -23.22 -6.60 7.52
CA ILE A 71 -21.80 -6.92 7.40
C ILE A 71 -21.59 -8.38 7.78
N CYS A 72 -21.12 -9.19 6.83
CA CYS A 72 -20.78 -10.59 7.07
C CYS A 72 -19.27 -10.83 6.82
N LEU A 73 -18.57 -11.38 7.81
CA LEU A 73 -17.19 -11.85 7.65
C LEU A 73 -17.18 -13.36 7.36
N ARG A 74 -16.71 -13.73 6.16
CA ARG A 74 -16.54 -15.13 5.77
C ARG A 74 -15.10 -15.58 6.07
N VAL A 75 -14.94 -16.61 6.91
CA VAL A 75 -13.65 -17.19 7.26
C VAL A 75 -13.62 -18.66 6.91
N PHE A 76 -12.55 -19.11 6.27
CA PHE A 76 -12.34 -20.51 5.94
C PHE A 76 -11.71 -21.25 7.12
N LYS A 77 -12.27 -22.41 7.50
CA LYS A 77 -11.75 -23.27 8.57
C LYS A 77 -11.43 -24.65 8.03
N LEU A 78 -10.24 -25.16 8.35
CA LEU A 78 -9.79 -26.48 7.95
C LEU A 78 -10.04 -27.52 9.05
N LYS A 79 -10.58 -28.67 8.67
CA LYS A 79 -10.66 -29.86 9.54
C LYS A 79 -9.45 -30.75 9.30
N LEU A 80 -8.55 -30.83 10.27
CA LEU A 80 -7.33 -31.63 10.19
C LEU A 80 -7.56 -33.03 10.78
N ASN A 81 -6.77 -34.01 10.32
CA ASN A 81 -6.72 -35.34 10.92
C ASN A 81 -6.18 -35.24 12.37
N PRO A 82 -6.82 -35.89 13.37
CA PRO A 82 -6.36 -35.89 14.76
C PRO A 82 -4.87 -36.17 14.94
N SER A 83 -4.28 -37.07 14.15
CA SER A 83 -2.83 -37.39 14.24
C SER A 83 -1.93 -36.18 13.99
N VAL A 84 -2.34 -35.27 13.09
CA VAL A 84 -1.60 -34.04 12.77
C VAL A 84 -1.70 -33.04 13.92
N ILE A 85 -2.87 -32.97 14.57
CA ILE A 85 -3.09 -32.09 15.73
C ILE A 85 -2.18 -32.52 16.88
N THR A 86 -2.10 -33.82 17.18
CA THR A 86 -1.21 -34.38 18.21
C THR A 86 0.27 -34.16 17.86
N ALA A 87 0.65 -34.31 16.59
CA ALA A 87 2.01 -34.03 16.14
C ALA A 87 2.38 -32.55 16.33
N HIS A 88 1.46 -31.63 16.01
CA HIS A 88 1.66 -30.20 16.26
C HIS A 88 1.77 -29.88 17.75
N SER A 89 0.97 -30.49 18.63
CA SER A 89 1.10 -30.28 20.08
C SER A 89 2.44 -30.76 20.62
N HIS A 90 2.96 -31.91 20.16
CA HIS A 90 4.29 -32.36 20.54
C HIS A 90 5.40 -31.44 20.03
N LYS A 91 5.29 -30.94 18.79
CA LYS A 91 6.29 -30.03 18.21
C LYS A 91 6.29 -28.65 18.87
N LEU A 92 5.15 -28.20 19.39
CA LEU A 92 5.06 -26.94 20.14
C LEU A 92 5.73 -27.00 21.52
N LEU A 93 6.03 -28.19 22.05
CA LEU A 93 6.83 -28.34 23.27
C LEU A 93 8.31 -28.02 23.03
N THR A 94 8.81 -28.25 21.81
CA THR A 94 10.21 -28.02 21.47
C THR A 94 10.43 -26.70 20.74
N THR A 95 9.49 -26.28 19.89
CA THR A 95 9.63 -25.11 19.03
C THR A 95 8.32 -24.35 18.90
N ASN A 96 8.37 -23.03 19.08
CA ASN A 96 7.22 -22.15 18.82
C ASN A 96 6.86 -22.16 17.33
N ALA A 97 5.57 -21.99 17.03
CA ALA A 97 5.14 -21.82 15.65
C ALA A 97 5.45 -20.39 15.18
N LYS A 98 6.24 -20.27 14.11
CA LYS A 98 6.63 -18.98 13.53
C LYS A 98 5.80 -18.67 12.29
N TYR A 99 5.28 -17.46 12.22
CA TYR A 99 4.48 -16.94 11.12
C TYR A 99 5.17 -15.72 10.54
N PRO A 100 5.92 -15.87 9.43
CA PRO A 100 6.43 -14.73 8.70
C PRO A 100 5.28 -14.00 8.02
N TYR A 101 5.31 -12.68 8.05
CA TYR A 101 4.34 -11.83 7.38
C TYR A 101 4.99 -10.52 6.94
N THR A 102 4.38 -9.87 5.95
CA THR A 102 4.82 -8.55 5.51
C THR A 102 4.00 -7.50 6.26
N ARG A 103 4.68 -6.73 7.11
CA ARG A 103 4.07 -5.61 7.81
C ARG A 103 4.01 -4.40 6.89
N THR A 104 2.84 -3.81 6.72
CA THR A 104 2.67 -2.61 5.89
C THR A 104 2.61 -1.36 6.77
N GLU A 105 3.30 -0.29 6.36
CA GLU A 105 3.18 1.02 7.00
C GLU A 105 2.91 2.10 5.96
N VAL A 106 1.94 2.97 6.26
CA VAL A 106 1.62 4.15 5.46
C VAL A 106 1.97 5.41 6.23
N ARG A 107 2.78 6.28 5.64
CA ARG A 107 3.11 7.61 6.15
C ARG A 107 2.60 8.68 5.21
N LEU A 108 1.95 9.69 5.78
CA LEU A 108 1.47 10.86 5.06
C LEU A 108 2.36 12.05 5.41
N ILE A 109 2.93 12.70 4.40
CA ILE A 109 3.85 13.82 4.59
C ILE A 109 3.33 15.01 3.80
N SER A 110 3.07 16.13 4.49
CA SER A 110 2.58 17.35 3.86
C SER A 110 3.73 18.17 3.28
N ILE A 111 3.60 18.57 2.02
CA ILE A 111 4.53 19.44 1.30
C ILE A 111 3.83 20.78 1.04
N PRO A 112 4.40 21.92 1.46
CA PRO A 112 3.77 23.21 1.29
C PRO A 112 3.70 23.62 -0.19
N ALA A 113 2.71 24.47 -0.50
CA ALA A 113 2.62 25.08 -1.83
C ALA A 113 3.85 25.95 -2.11
N GLY A 114 4.24 26.06 -3.38
CA GLY A 114 5.41 26.83 -3.81
C GLY A 114 6.75 26.08 -3.73
N SER A 115 6.80 24.90 -3.09
CA SER A 115 8.04 24.11 -3.01
C SER A 115 8.50 23.62 -4.39
N LEU A 116 9.79 23.82 -4.67
CA LEU A 116 10.48 23.28 -5.85
C LEU A 116 11.24 21.98 -5.55
N SER A 117 11.69 21.81 -4.31
CA SER A 117 12.36 20.61 -3.84
C SER A 117 11.83 20.22 -2.47
N PHE A 118 11.85 18.92 -2.20
CA PHE A 118 11.41 18.33 -0.95
C PHE A 118 12.36 17.20 -0.58
N ASN A 119 12.97 17.30 0.60
CA ASN A 119 13.88 16.29 1.12
C ASN A 119 13.40 15.84 2.50
N TYR A 120 13.29 14.53 2.71
CA TYR A 120 12.84 13.92 3.95
C TYR A 120 13.83 12.84 4.38
N ASN A 121 14.68 13.16 5.36
CA ASN A 121 15.84 12.34 5.71
C ASN A 121 15.53 11.13 6.63
N ASN A 122 14.31 11.05 7.14
CA ASN A 122 13.92 10.03 8.12
C ASN A 122 12.56 9.45 7.73
N LEU A 123 12.50 8.89 6.52
CA LEU A 123 11.28 8.27 6.03
C LEU A 123 10.97 7.02 6.84
N PHE A 124 11.98 6.19 7.05
CA PHE A 124 11.94 5.03 7.94
C PHE A 124 13.27 4.94 8.69
N ASN A 125 13.19 4.72 10.01
CA ASN A 125 14.33 4.56 10.89
C ASN A 125 14.24 3.20 11.59
N GLY A 126 15.36 2.50 11.64
CA GLY A 126 15.44 1.17 12.25
C GLY A 126 15.37 0.13 11.17
N LEU A 127 14.20 -0.47 10.96
CA LEU A 127 14.03 -1.56 9.99
C LEU A 127 14.10 -1.06 8.54
N ARG A 128 14.79 -1.82 7.70
CA ARG A 128 14.82 -1.61 6.26
C ARG A 128 13.53 -2.15 5.63
N ALA A 129 12.85 -1.30 4.87
CA ALA A 129 11.74 -1.74 4.04
C ALA A 129 12.24 -2.63 2.89
N THR A 130 11.44 -3.61 2.50
CA THR A 130 11.62 -4.45 1.31
C THR A 130 11.19 -3.71 0.07
N ARG A 131 9.98 -3.11 0.10
CA ARG A 131 9.40 -2.34 -0.98
C ARG A 131 8.92 -1.00 -0.46
N CYS A 132 8.99 0.02 -1.33
CA CYS A 132 8.47 1.35 -1.06
C CYS A 132 7.73 1.87 -2.29
N VAL A 133 6.52 2.37 -2.07
CA VAL A 133 5.67 2.99 -3.09
C VAL A 133 5.34 4.39 -2.63
N ILE A 134 5.55 5.36 -3.52
CA ILE A 134 5.35 6.77 -3.25
C ILE A 134 4.38 7.33 -4.27
N GLY A 135 3.37 8.02 -3.79
CA GLY A 135 2.40 8.74 -4.61
C GLY A 135 2.15 10.13 -4.05
N PHE A 136 1.76 11.06 -4.92
CA PHE A 136 1.43 12.44 -4.51
C PHE A 136 -0.04 12.73 -4.77
N THR A 137 -0.69 13.36 -3.80
CA THR A 137 -2.11 13.73 -3.87
C THR A 137 -2.30 15.14 -3.33
N GLU A 138 -3.38 15.82 -3.70
CA GLU A 138 -3.71 17.10 -3.07
C GLU A 138 -4.10 16.87 -1.60
N SER A 139 -3.67 17.72 -0.68
CA SER A 139 -3.91 17.49 0.76
C SER A 139 -5.39 17.61 1.16
N SER A 140 -6.16 18.38 0.39
CA SER A 140 -7.63 18.42 0.49
C SER A 140 -8.28 17.10 0.08
N SER A 141 -7.64 16.35 -0.82
CA SER A 141 -8.13 15.04 -1.25
C SER A 141 -7.81 13.96 -0.22
N SER A 142 -6.62 13.98 0.37
CA SER A 142 -6.19 13.00 1.39
C SER A 142 -6.96 13.14 2.71
N SER A 143 -7.38 14.36 3.07
CA SER A 143 -8.21 14.63 4.26
C SER A 143 -9.70 14.32 4.05
N GLY A 144 -10.13 14.17 2.80
CA GLY A 144 -11.51 13.93 2.39
C GLY A 144 -12.14 15.17 1.76
N SER A 145 -12.61 15.06 0.53
CA SER A 145 -13.35 16.10 -0.17
C SER A 145 -14.25 15.45 -1.22
N TYR A 146 -15.52 15.84 -1.26
CA TYR A 146 -16.47 15.29 -2.23
C TYR A 146 -16.11 15.56 -3.69
N ALA A 147 -15.34 16.61 -3.97
CA ALA A 147 -14.99 16.99 -5.33
C ALA A 147 -13.73 16.28 -5.85
N LEU A 148 -12.91 15.69 -4.97
CA LEU A 148 -11.59 15.17 -5.30
C LEU A 148 -11.46 13.69 -4.95
N ASN A 149 -10.71 12.97 -5.77
CA ASN A 149 -10.45 11.55 -5.56
C ASN A 149 -9.13 11.35 -4.78
N PRO A 150 -9.15 10.78 -3.55
CA PRO A 150 -7.94 10.50 -2.77
C PRO A 150 -7.00 9.49 -3.42
N PHE A 151 -7.48 8.65 -4.35
CA PHE A 151 -6.66 7.68 -5.08
C PHE A 151 -6.19 8.20 -6.44
N ASN A 152 -6.41 9.49 -6.75
CA ASN A 152 -5.85 10.12 -7.93
C ASN A 152 -4.45 10.65 -7.63
N PHE A 153 -3.44 9.84 -7.96
CA PHE A 153 -2.03 10.14 -7.78
C PHE A 153 -1.52 11.02 -8.94
N GLN A 154 -1.37 12.32 -8.66
CA GLN A 154 -0.94 13.31 -9.63
C GLN A 154 0.58 13.42 -9.66
N HIS A 155 1.12 13.68 -10.85
CA HIS A 155 2.57 13.80 -11.04
C HIS A 155 3.15 15.17 -10.61
N PHE A 156 2.32 16.22 -10.48
CA PHE A 156 2.72 17.60 -10.11
C PHE A 156 3.95 18.16 -10.85
N ASN A 157 4.18 17.74 -12.10
CA ASN A 157 5.38 18.05 -12.88
C ASN A 157 6.70 17.70 -12.17
N LEU A 158 6.74 16.55 -11.51
CA LEU A 158 7.95 16.01 -10.89
C LEU A 158 9.05 15.82 -11.95
N SER A 159 10.24 16.31 -11.62
CA SER A 159 11.44 16.26 -12.48
C SER A 159 12.37 15.14 -12.03
N GLN A 160 12.61 15.03 -10.73
CA GLN A 160 13.53 14.04 -10.17
C GLN A 160 12.96 13.45 -8.88
N ILE A 161 13.11 12.14 -8.71
CA ILE A 161 12.81 11.46 -7.46
C ILE A 161 13.86 10.39 -7.16
N ALA A 162 14.37 10.40 -5.94
CA ALA A 162 15.32 9.41 -5.45
C ALA A 162 14.96 8.95 -4.05
N LEU A 163 14.96 7.63 -3.87
CA LEU A 163 14.98 7.02 -2.56
C LEU A 163 16.44 6.69 -2.23
N LYS A 164 16.95 7.18 -1.10
CA LYS A 164 18.30 6.90 -0.61
C LYS A 164 18.23 5.97 0.59
N LEU A 165 19.01 4.91 0.56
CA LEU A 165 19.23 4.03 1.70
C LEU A 165 20.66 4.26 2.20
N ASN A 166 20.80 4.68 3.46
CA ASN A 166 22.09 5.04 4.06
C ASN A 166 22.89 6.02 3.17
N GLN A 167 22.22 7.06 2.64
CA GLN A 167 22.77 8.07 1.72
C GLN A 167 23.15 7.58 0.31
N VAL A 168 22.92 6.30 -0.02
CA VAL A 168 23.15 5.75 -1.36
C VAL A 168 21.81 5.61 -2.10
N PRO A 169 21.67 6.08 -3.35
CA PRO A 169 20.44 5.95 -4.10
C PRO A 169 20.10 4.47 -4.38
N VAL A 170 18.87 4.08 -4.05
CA VAL A 170 18.30 2.76 -4.37
C VAL A 170 18.08 2.67 -5.88
N GLY A 171 18.61 1.61 -6.52
CA GLY A 171 18.62 1.48 -7.98
C GLY A 171 19.79 2.17 -8.67
N GLY A 172 20.75 2.71 -7.92
CA GLY A 172 22.00 3.31 -8.43
C GLY A 172 21.86 4.71 -9.02
N ASN A 173 20.72 5.03 -9.65
CA ASN A 173 20.46 6.31 -10.29
C ASN A 173 19.18 6.98 -9.76
N VAL A 174 19.18 8.32 -9.79
CA VAL A 174 17.98 9.12 -9.55
C VAL A 174 17.00 8.94 -10.71
N MET A 175 15.72 8.76 -10.42
CA MET A 175 14.68 8.65 -11.44
C MET A 175 14.41 10.03 -12.04
N GLN A 176 14.80 10.22 -13.30
CA GLN A 176 14.58 11.46 -14.06
C GLN A 176 13.28 11.35 -14.86
N LEU A 177 12.37 12.30 -14.68
CA LEU A 177 11.03 12.26 -15.24
C LEU A 177 10.70 13.58 -15.92
N ASN A 178 10.01 13.48 -17.05
CA ASN A 178 9.51 14.64 -17.78
C ASN A 178 8.10 14.33 -18.27
N PHE A 179 7.16 15.16 -17.84
CA PHE A 179 5.75 15.06 -18.16
C PHE A 179 5.34 16.01 -19.31
N ALA A 180 6.29 16.70 -19.93
CA ALA A 180 6.03 17.54 -21.09
C ALA A 180 5.51 16.71 -22.28
N PRO A 181 4.50 17.19 -23.02
CA PRO A 181 3.93 16.46 -24.17
C PRO A 181 4.96 16.18 -25.27
N THR A 182 5.96 17.05 -25.42
CA THR A 182 6.98 17.01 -26.49
C THR A 182 8.19 16.13 -26.18
N SER A 183 8.47 15.84 -24.91
CA SER A 183 9.62 15.03 -24.47
C SER A 183 9.27 14.26 -23.19
N ARG A 184 8.53 13.16 -23.35
CA ARG A 184 7.94 12.39 -22.24
C ARG A 184 8.86 11.27 -21.76
N THR A 185 9.57 11.46 -20.63
CA THR A 185 10.38 10.44 -19.97
C THR A 185 9.66 9.84 -18.76
N ILE A 186 8.52 9.17 -19.00
CA ILE A 186 7.70 8.55 -17.93
C ILE A 186 7.99 7.05 -17.77
N LEU A 187 8.76 6.48 -18.69
CA LEU A 187 9.07 5.06 -18.72
C LEU A 187 9.68 4.53 -17.40
N PRO A 188 10.62 5.23 -16.72
CA PRO A 188 11.19 4.74 -15.47
C PRO A 188 10.16 4.54 -14.35
N SER A 189 9.19 5.45 -14.22
CA SER A 189 8.09 5.31 -13.25
C SER A 189 7.20 4.14 -13.62
N PHE A 190 6.86 4.00 -14.90
CA PHE A 190 6.04 2.90 -15.38
C PHE A 190 6.71 1.54 -15.17
N THR A 191 7.97 1.36 -15.57
CA THR A 191 8.70 0.10 -15.40
C THR A 191 8.85 -0.27 -13.93
N SER A 192 9.13 0.71 -13.07
CA SER A 192 9.27 0.48 -11.63
C SER A 192 8.01 -0.14 -10.99
N MET A 193 6.82 0.23 -11.48
CA MET A 193 5.56 -0.35 -10.99
C MET A 193 5.44 -1.83 -11.37
N PHE A 194 5.84 -2.22 -12.58
CA PHE A 194 5.82 -3.62 -13.02
C PHE A 194 6.89 -4.46 -12.32
N GLU A 195 8.07 -3.88 -12.07
CA GLU A 195 9.15 -4.54 -11.34
C GLU A 195 8.73 -4.85 -9.91
N VAL A 196 8.24 -3.85 -9.15
CA VAL A 196 7.85 -4.04 -7.73
C VAL A 196 6.65 -4.96 -7.57
N THR A 197 5.74 -4.99 -8.55
CA THR A 197 4.60 -5.93 -8.54
C THR A 197 4.96 -7.33 -9.02
N ASN A 198 6.23 -7.61 -9.36
CA ASN A 198 6.71 -8.86 -9.95
C ASN A 198 5.92 -9.26 -11.22
N LYS A 199 5.43 -8.28 -11.97
CA LYS A 199 4.66 -8.48 -13.21
C LYS A 199 5.44 -8.13 -14.47
N TRP A 200 6.65 -7.61 -14.30
CA TRP A 200 7.56 -7.38 -15.41
C TRP A 200 7.82 -8.70 -16.17
N MET A 201 7.58 -8.68 -17.49
CA MET A 201 7.76 -9.84 -18.38
C MET A 201 6.91 -11.08 -18.03
N ARG A 202 5.85 -10.93 -17.24
CA ARG A 202 4.88 -12.01 -16.96
C ARG A 202 3.60 -11.83 -17.77
N ASP A 203 2.86 -12.92 -17.97
CA ASP A 203 1.54 -12.92 -18.62
C ASP A 203 0.43 -12.43 -17.67
N SER A 204 0.71 -11.34 -16.95
CA SER A 204 -0.20 -10.74 -15.98
C SER A 204 0.08 -9.24 -15.87
N GLY A 205 -0.94 -8.41 -16.04
CA GLY A 205 -0.83 -6.94 -16.01
C GLY A 205 -1.22 -6.32 -14.66
N ILE A 206 -0.97 -5.01 -14.55
CA ILE A 206 -1.45 -4.15 -13.45
C ILE A 206 -2.67 -3.30 -13.84
N ASP A 207 -3.21 -3.50 -15.05
CA ASP A 207 -4.32 -2.71 -15.62
C ASP A 207 -4.08 -1.18 -15.64
N ILE A 208 -2.81 -0.80 -15.78
CA ILE A 208 -2.37 0.60 -15.89
C ILE A 208 -1.58 0.70 -17.18
N SER A 209 -2.01 1.58 -18.09
CA SER A 209 -1.27 1.89 -19.31
C SER A 209 -0.24 2.99 -19.05
N ARG A 210 0.74 3.13 -19.96
CA ARG A 210 1.74 4.21 -19.90
C ARG A 210 1.10 5.60 -19.88
N ASN A 211 -0.07 5.76 -20.48
CA ASN A 211 -0.79 7.03 -20.56
C ASN A 211 -1.51 7.37 -19.24
N ASP A 212 -1.96 6.37 -18.50
CA ASP A 212 -2.65 6.56 -17.22
C ASP A 212 -1.73 7.14 -16.15
N VAL A 213 -0.42 6.85 -16.24
CA VAL A 213 0.60 7.44 -15.36
C VAL A 213 0.61 8.97 -15.43
N SER A 214 0.32 9.58 -16.58
CA SER A 214 0.14 11.04 -16.67
C SER A 214 -1.27 11.51 -16.28
N GLY A 215 -2.26 10.62 -16.31
CA GLY A 215 -3.67 10.91 -16.11
C GLY A 215 -4.16 10.79 -14.67
N GLY A 216 -3.34 10.29 -13.74
CA GLY A 216 -3.74 10.16 -12.33
C GLY A 216 -3.25 8.91 -11.61
N THR A 217 -2.38 8.10 -12.23
CA THR A 217 -1.78 6.92 -11.59
C THR A 217 -0.26 7.03 -11.49
N ALA A 218 0.24 8.23 -11.17
CA ALA A 218 1.68 8.48 -11.02
C ALA A 218 2.19 7.91 -9.69
N LEU A 219 2.57 6.64 -9.70
CA LEU A 219 3.22 5.97 -8.58
C LEU A 219 4.70 5.73 -8.89
N TYR A 220 5.53 5.90 -7.87
CA TYR A 220 6.96 5.68 -7.93
C TYR A 220 7.31 4.55 -6.97
N CYS A 221 7.82 3.46 -7.52
CA CYS A 221 8.04 2.24 -6.76
C CYS A 221 9.53 1.92 -6.71
N TRP A 222 10.01 1.43 -5.58
CA TRP A 222 11.36 0.90 -5.44
C TRP A 222 11.28 -0.46 -4.79
N ASP A 223 11.99 -1.42 -5.38
CA ASP A 223 12.40 -2.62 -4.69
C ASP A 223 13.72 -2.31 -3.97
N ILE A 224 13.65 -2.20 -2.64
CA ILE A 224 14.80 -1.85 -1.82
C ILE A 224 15.63 -3.11 -1.55
N GLU A 225 15.01 -4.27 -1.50
CA GLU A 225 15.67 -5.55 -1.30
C GLU A 225 15.19 -6.54 -2.35
N ALA A 226 16.02 -6.75 -3.37
CA ALA A 226 15.72 -7.64 -4.48
C ALA A 226 15.39 -9.05 -3.99
N ASN A 227 14.10 -9.41 -4.05
CA ASN A 227 13.66 -10.78 -3.87
C ASN A 227 13.80 -11.52 -5.19
N PHE A 228 14.94 -12.19 -5.38
CA PHE A 228 15.22 -13.00 -6.57
C PHE A 228 14.31 -14.22 -6.73
N SER A 229 13.49 -14.56 -5.73
CA SER A 229 12.50 -15.63 -5.83
C SER A 229 11.13 -15.05 -6.18
N ASP A 230 10.57 -15.55 -7.28
CA ASP A 230 9.26 -15.21 -7.83
C ASP A 230 8.07 -15.42 -6.88
N GLU A 231 8.28 -16.01 -5.70
CA GLU A 231 7.23 -16.54 -4.81
C GLU A 231 7.57 -16.49 -3.30
N GLY A 232 8.40 -15.56 -2.82
CA GLY A 232 8.63 -15.40 -1.36
C GLY A 232 9.23 -16.63 -0.66
N GLN A 233 9.94 -17.49 -1.40
CA GLN A 233 10.50 -18.75 -0.89
C GLN A 233 11.62 -18.53 0.14
N TYR A 234 12.19 -17.32 0.19
CA TYR A 234 13.24 -16.95 1.13
C TYR A 234 12.76 -15.84 2.07
N LEU A 235 13.06 -16.01 3.35
CA LEU A 235 12.91 -14.96 4.34
C LEU A 235 14.11 -14.02 4.23
N ASN A 236 13.84 -12.76 3.90
CA ASN A 236 14.88 -11.74 3.98
C ASN A 236 15.31 -11.54 5.42
N LEU A 237 16.62 -11.42 5.60
CA LEU A 237 17.20 -11.04 6.87
C LEU A 237 16.73 -9.63 7.23
N VAL A 238 16.22 -9.47 8.44
CA VAL A 238 15.84 -8.17 8.98
C VAL A 238 17.09 -7.31 9.07
N LYS A 239 17.21 -6.34 8.15
CA LYS A 239 18.32 -5.39 8.10
C LYS A 239 17.91 -4.07 8.70
N GLN A 240 18.89 -3.37 9.26
CA GLN A 240 18.70 -2.00 9.70
C GLN A 240 19.16 -1.01 8.63
N GLY A 241 18.44 0.09 8.49
CA GLY A 241 18.77 1.13 7.54
C GLY A 241 17.98 2.40 7.80
N THR A 242 18.55 3.51 7.32
CA THR A 242 17.87 4.81 7.27
C THR A 242 17.47 5.08 5.83
N CYS A 243 16.19 5.37 5.60
CA CYS A 243 15.67 5.71 4.29
C CYS A 243 15.37 7.21 4.22
N SER A 244 15.90 7.87 3.20
CA SER A 244 15.65 9.27 2.89
C SER A 244 14.98 9.40 1.52
N LEU A 245 14.08 10.37 1.37
CA LEU A 245 13.41 10.68 0.12
C LEU A 245 13.85 12.05 -0.38
N GLU A 246 14.26 12.15 -1.63
CA GLU A 246 14.59 13.39 -2.31
C GLU A 246 13.71 13.56 -3.54
N VAL A 247 13.06 14.71 -3.65
CA VAL A 247 12.11 15.04 -4.71
C VAL A 247 12.41 16.43 -5.24
N MET A 248 12.40 16.59 -6.56
CA MET A 248 12.49 17.88 -7.23
C MET A 248 11.37 18.01 -8.27
N PHE A 249 10.71 19.15 -8.26
CA PHE A 249 9.64 19.51 -9.19
C PHE A 249 10.18 20.47 -10.26
N SER A 250 9.70 20.32 -11.50
CA SER A 250 10.04 21.24 -12.58
C SER A 250 9.35 22.60 -12.44
N LYS A 251 8.23 22.64 -11.72
CA LYS A 251 7.44 23.85 -11.43
C LYS A 251 7.09 23.87 -9.94
N PRO A 252 6.96 25.06 -9.33
CA PRO A 252 6.55 25.14 -7.93
C PRO A 252 5.16 24.51 -7.75
N LEU A 253 4.98 23.79 -6.65
CA LEU A 253 3.69 23.14 -6.36
C LEU A 253 2.56 24.17 -6.28
N PRO A 254 1.47 24.00 -7.06
CA PRO A 254 0.39 24.99 -7.09
C PRO A 254 -0.45 25.00 -5.81
N LYS A 255 -0.47 23.87 -5.09
CA LYS A 255 -1.27 23.65 -3.88
C LYS A 255 -0.46 22.81 -2.87
N VAL A 256 -0.98 22.71 -1.65
CA VAL A 256 -0.40 21.85 -0.61
C VAL A 256 -0.60 20.39 -1.01
N THR A 257 0.48 19.64 -1.16
CA THR A 257 0.48 18.27 -1.65
C THR A 257 0.83 17.30 -0.52
N THR A 258 0.08 16.21 -0.38
CA THR A 258 0.41 15.10 0.52
C THR A 258 1.18 14.05 -0.26
N CYS A 259 2.40 13.75 0.20
CA CYS A 259 3.17 12.59 -0.20
C CYS A 259 2.70 11.39 0.63
N VAL A 260 2.14 10.39 -0.06
CA VAL A 260 1.72 9.11 0.51
C VAL A 260 2.86 8.13 0.29
N VAL A 261 3.44 7.66 1.38
CA VAL A 261 4.51 6.66 1.36
C VAL A 261 3.96 5.38 1.94
N TYR A 262 3.90 4.34 1.12
CA TYR A 262 3.59 2.97 1.51
C TYR A 262 4.88 2.16 1.52
N ALA A 263 5.16 1.46 2.61
CA ALA A 263 6.32 0.61 2.73
C ALA A 263 5.98 -0.74 3.35
N GLU A 264 6.74 -1.75 2.93
CA GLU A 264 6.59 -3.14 3.35
C GLU A 264 7.81 -3.57 4.14
N PHE A 265 7.62 -4.12 5.34
CA PHE A 265 8.68 -4.59 6.23
C PHE A 265 8.55 -6.09 6.46
N PRO A 266 9.67 -6.83 6.44
CA PRO A 266 9.66 -8.23 6.84
C PRO A 266 9.45 -8.30 8.36
N ALA A 267 8.40 -9.00 8.77
CA ALA A 267 8.08 -9.22 10.18
C ALA A 267 7.72 -10.69 10.41
N TYR A 268 7.71 -11.12 11.66
CA TYR A 268 7.16 -12.42 12.02
C TYR A 268 6.61 -12.37 13.44
N PHE A 269 5.60 -13.19 13.71
CA PHE A 269 5.13 -13.42 15.06
C PHE A 269 5.25 -14.89 15.41
N GLU A 270 5.43 -15.17 16.70
CA GLU A 270 5.50 -16.53 17.22
C GLU A 270 4.25 -16.84 18.05
N VAL A 271 3.81 -18.09 17.99
CA VAL A 271 2.75 -18.61 18.85
C VAL A 271 3.36 -19.69 19.73
N ASN A 272 3.28 -19.49 21.04
CA ASN A 272 3.80 -20.43 22.03
C ASN A 272 2.82 -21.59 22.29
N LEU A 273 3.21 -22.53 23.15
CA LEU A 273 2.37 -23.66 23.57
C LEU A 273 1.01 -23.20 24.11
N GLU A 274 0.99 -22.14 24.91
CA GLU A 274 -0.19 -21.56 25.56
C GLU A 274 -1.08 -20.74 24.61
N ARG A 275 -0.75 -20.65 23.32
CA ARG A 275 -1.44 -19.83 22.31
C ARG A 275 -1.32 -18.32 22.52
N ASN A 276 -0.34 -17.89 23.32
CA ASN A 276 0.05 -16.50 23.41
C ASN A 276 0.85 -16.10 22.16
N ILE A 277 0.52 -14.92 21.63
CA ILE A 277 1.18 -14.32 20.46
C ILE A 277 2.34 -13.47 20.97
N ILE A 278 3.54 -13.77 20.48
CA ILE A 278 4.76 -13.03 20.77
C ILE A 278 5.12 -12.27 19.50
N LEU A 279 5.08 -10.93 19.58
CA LEU A 279 5.54 -10.03 18.52
C LEU A 279 7.00 -9.68 18.77
N GLN A 280 7.83 -9.65 17.71
CA GLN A 280 9.22 -9.17 17.76
C GLN A 280 9.37 -7.84 17.04
#